data_AF-A0A316RTM9-F1
#
_entry.id   AF-A0A316RTM9-F1
#
_cell.length_a   1.000
_cell.length_b   1.000
_cell.length_c   1.000
_cell.angle_alpha   90.00
_cell.angle_beta   90.00
_cell.angle_gamma   90.00
#
_symmetry.space_group_name_H-M   'P 1'
#
loop_
_entity.id
_entity.type
_entity.pdbx_description
1 polymer ?
#
loop_
_entity_poly.entity_id
_entity_poly.type
_entity_poly.pdbx_seq_one_letter_code
_entity_poly.pdbx_strand_id
1 'polypeptide(L)'
;MDVYSENAKHLKPSDKVQFANSLRFSWLTNTTSLQEIGPAISNVLDGEWQLKLHLKLDEMKSQASEARYIFKGKSGLAICRFLDAYQKLLFKMYQYQILVNDMLDMTREHRLTLEEACADVHEEECREALFAAQNVLSAAYQELSTRKIRGKIKRQMRLVSTPKDIVDTFLT
;
A
#
# COMPACT_ATOMS: atom_id res chain seq x y z
N MET A 1 -8.41 -0.42 -7.75
CA MET A 1 -7.22 -0.26 -8.61
C MET A 1 -6.99 1.20 -8.93
N ASP A 2 -8.04 1.95 -9.23
CA ASP A 2 -7.95 3.35 -9.67
C ASP A 2 -7.26 4.24 -8.64
N VAL A 3 -7.55 4.06 -7.35
CA VAL A 3 -6.95 4.85 -6.25
C VAL A 3 -5.43 4.73 -6.18
N TYR A 4 -4.85 3.54 -6.42
CA TYR A 4 -3.39 3.43 -6.48
C TYR A 4 -2.85 4.21 -7.68
N SER A 5 -3.37 3.96 -8.89
CA SER A 5 -2.88 4.61 -10.11
C SER A 5 -3.00 6.13 -10.07
N GLU A 6 -4.08 6.66 -9.50
CA GLU A 6 -4.32 8.10 -9.40
C GLU A 6 -3.33 8.78 -8.46
N ASN A 7 -2.90 8.06 -7.41
CA ASN A 7 -2.08 8.60 -6.33
C ASN A 7 -0.62 8.16 -6.36
N ALA A 8 -0.24 7.19 -7.19
CA ALA A 8 1.13 6.65 -7.27
C ALA A 8 2.18 7.74 -7.56
N LYS A 9 1.82 8.78 -8.31
CA LYS A 9 2.67 9.94 -8.59
C LYS A 9 3.13 10.71 -7.33
N HIS A 10 2.45 10.51 -6.21
CA HIS A 10 2.74 11.15 -4.93
C HIS A 10 3.67 10.31 -4.03
N LEU A 11 3.96 9.06 -4.39
CA LEU A 11 4.84 8.14 -3.66
C LEU A 11 6.29 8.24 -4.16
N LYS A 12 6.74 9.43 -4.57
CA LYS A 12 8.10 9.59 -5.11
C LYS A 12 9.12 9.55 -3.98
N PRO A 13 10.23 8.79 -4.14
CA PRO A 13 11.31 8.81 -3.19
C PRO A 13 11.97 10.19 -3.15
N SER A 14 12.55 10.52 -2.00
CA SER A 14 13.33 11.73 -1.79
C SER A 14 14.25 11.52 -0.60
N ASP A 15 15.43 12.15 -0.63
CA ASP A 15 16.45 12.04 0.43
C ASP A 15 16.10 12.84 1.70
N LYS A 16 14.90 13.42 1.76
CA LYS A 16 14.40 14.19 2.91
C LYS A 16 13.43 13.37 3.73
N VAL A 17 13.27 13.72 5.00
CA VAL A 17 12.22 13.16 5.87
C VAL A 17 10.84 13.34 5.22
N GLN A 18 10.03 12.29 5.23
CA GLN A 18 8.74 12.25 4.56
C GLN A 18 7.60 12.79 5.45
N PHE A 19 7.67 14.07 5.81
CA PHE A 19 6.64 14.72 6.65
C PHE A 19 5.21 14.65 6.08
N ALA A 20 5.08 14.52 4.75
CA ALA A 20 3.79 14.38 4.07
C ALA A 20 3.22 12.94 4.08
N ASN A 21 3.81 12.02 4.87
CA ASN A 21 3.40 10.62 4.91
C ASN A 21 1.92 10.43 5.28
N SER A 22 1.41 11.17 6.28
CA SER A 22 -0.01 11.12 6.68
C SER A 22 -0.99 11.51 5.57
N LEU A 23 -0.63 12.52 4.76
CA LEU A 23 -1.41 12.94 3.60
C LEU A 23 -1.41 11.86 2.51
N ARG A 24 -0.25 11.26 2.24
CA ARG A 24 -0.13 10.18 1.25
C ARG A 24 -0.90 8.94 1.69
N PHE A 25 -0.89 8.62 2.99
CA PHE A 25 -1.67 7.51 3.54
C PHE A 25 -3.16 7.76 3.29
N SER A 26 -3.63 8.97 3.62
CA SER A 26 -5.01 9.39 3.38
C SER A 26 -5.42 9.23 1.92
N TRP A 27 -4.55 9.58 0.96
CA TRP A 27 -4.83 9.36 -0.46
C TRP A 27 -4.95 7.89 -0.85
N LEU A 28 -4.17 7.01 -0.23
CA LEU A 28 -4.23 5.56 -0.49
C LEU A 28 -5.41 4.87 0.23
N THR A 29 -5.96 5.48 1.27
CA THR A 29 -7.10 4.93 2.02
C THR A 29 -8.42 5.62 1.70
N ASN A 30 -8.44 6.65 0.85
CA ASN A 30 -9.65 7.39 0.47
C ASN A 30 -10.52 6.59 -0.51
N THR A 31 -11.00 5.43 -0.07
CA THR A 31 -11.88 4.53 -0.81
C THR A 31 -12.95 4.02 0.14
N THR A 32 -14.10 3.61 -0.38
CA THR A 32 -15.16 3.01 0.46
C THR A 32 -14.69 1.81 1.28
N SER A 33 -13.74 1.04 0.77
CA SER A 33 -13.20 -0.16 1.43
C SER A 33 -12.12 0.12 2.48
N LEU A 34 -11.45 1.28 2.42
CA LEU A 34 -10.30 1.60 3.28
C LEU A 34 -10.48 2.90 4.09
N GLN A 35 -11.51 3.70 3.84
CA GLN A 35 -11.70 5.00 4.50
C GLN A 35 -11.77 4.88 6.02
N GLU A 36 -12.25 3.76 6.54
CA GLU A 36 -12.39 3.53 7.99
C GLU A 36 -11.05 3.50 8.73
N ILE A 37 -9.96 3.16 8.04
CA ILE A 37 -8.61 3.17 8.62
C ILE A 37 -7.85 4.48 8.37
N GLY A 38 -8.41 5.40 7.57
CA GLY A 38 -7.80 6.69 7.26
C GLY A 38 -7.38 7.48 8.50
N PRO A 39 -8.24 7.64 9.52
CA PRO A 39 -7.89 8.38 10.73
C PRO A 39 -6.77 7.77 11.58
N ALA A 40 -6.44 6.49 11.40
CA ALA A 40 -5.41 5.82 12.20
C ALA A 40 -4.02 6.46 12.04
N ILE A 41 -3.73 7.05 10.87
CA ILE A 41 -2.42 7.69 10.63
C ILE A 41 -2.24 8.98 11.44
N SER A 42 -3.31 9.67 11.81
CA SER A 42 -3.26 10.87 12.65
C SER A 42 -3.41 10.55 14.14
N ASN A 43 -3.83 9.33 14.47
CA ASN A 43 -4.05 8.84 15.83
C ASN A 43 -3.17 7.60 16.07
N VAL A 44 -1.88 7.70 15.73
CA VAL A 44 -0.94 6.60 15.98
C VAL A 44 -0.87 6.30 17.47
N LEU A 45 -0.63 5.04 17.83
CA LEU A 45 -0.59 4.56 19.21
C LEU A 45 -1.91 4.68 20.01
N ASP A 46 -2.99 5.20 19.41
CA ASP A 46 -4.34 5.09 19.97
C ASP A 46 -4.88 3.66 19.79
N GLY A 47 -5.34 3.05 20.88
CA GLY A 47 -5.72 1.64 20.89
C GLY A 47 -6.92 1.31 20.01
N GLU A 48 -7.90 2.21 19.89
CA GLU A 48 -9.08 1.98 19.04
C GLU A 48 -8.69 2.05 17.56
N TRP A 49 -7.93 3.08 17.18
CA TRP A 49 -7.50 3.25 15.79
C TRP A 49 -6.48 2.21 15.36
N GLN A 50 -5.58 1.79 16.25
CA GLN A 50 -4.65 0.68 16.01
C GLN A 50 -5.40 -0.61 15.71
N LEU A 51 -6.38 -0.96 16.54
CA LEU A 51 -7.16 -2.18 16.35
C LEU A 51 -7.88 -2.15 15.00
N LYS A 52 -8.55 -1.05 14.64
CA LYS A 52 -9.21 -0.89 13.33
C LYS A 52 -8.25 -1.07 12.17
N LEU A 53 -7.07 -0.43 12.25
CA LEU A 53 -6.03 -0.59 11.23
C LEU A 53 -5.61 -2.06 11.08
N HIS A 54 -5.23 -2.70 12.19
CA HIS A 54 -4.74 -4.08 12.17
C HIS A 54 -5.78 -5.07 11.62
N LEU A 55 -7.04 -4.96 12.04
CA LEU A 55 -8.11 -5.81 11.54
C LEU A 55 -8.31 -5.66 10.03
N LYS A 56 -8.29 -4.42 9.50
CA LYS A 56 -8.39 -4.20 8.06
C LYS A 56 -7.19 -4.76 7.30
N LEU A 57 -5.99 -4.58 7.84
CA LEU A 57 -4.77 -5.10 7.23
C LEU A 57 -4.77 -6.64 7.17
N ASP A 58 -5.30 -7.31 8.20
CA ASP A 58 -5.47 -8.76 8.21
C ASP A 58 -6.60 -9.22 7.29
N GLU A 59 -7.70 -8.46 7.17
CA GLU A 59 -8.73 -8.69 6.15
C GLU A 59 -8.13 -8.66 4.74
N MET A 60 -7.29 -7.66 4.43
CA MET A 60 -6.59 -7.57 3.14
C MET A 60 -5.66 -8.75 2.88
N LYS A 61 -4.97 -9.28 3.91
CA LYS A 61 -4.15 -10.50 3.79
C LYS A 61 -5.02 -11.73 3.52
N SER A 62 -6.19 -11.83 4.17
CA SER A 62 -7.14 -12.92 3.89
C SER A 62 -7.60 -12.86 2.44
N GLN A 63 -8.03 -11.69 1.97
CA GLN A 63 -8.45 -11.45 0.58
C GLN A 63 -7.33 -11.76 -0.42
N ALA A 64 -6.07 -11.41 -0.11
CA ALA A 64 -4.92 -11.76 -0.93
C ALA A 64 -4.77 -13.29 -1.06
N SER A 65 -4.93 -14.00 0.06
CA SER A 65 -4.84 -15.47 0.10
C SER A 65 -6.01 -16.10 -0.66
N GLU A 66 -7.23 -15.62 -0.44
CA GLU A 66 -8.44 -16.07 -1.16
C GLU A 66 -8.31 -15.88 -2.66
N ALA A 67 -7.83 -14.72 -3.11
CA ALA A 67 -7.63 -14.44 -4.53
C ALA A 67 -6.69 -15.45 -5.21
N ARG A 68 -5.70 -15.97 -4.48
CA ARG A 68 -4.79 -17.02 -4.97
C ARG A 68 -5.52 -18.34 -5.23
N TYR A 69 -6.56 -18.66 -4.46
CA TYR A 69 -7.34 -19.90 -4.60
C TYR A 69 -8.50 -19.76 -5.59
N ILE A 70 -9.16 -18.59 -5.61
CA ILE A 70 -10.29 -18.32 -6.49
C ILE A 70 -9.82 -18.19 -7.95
N PHE A 71 -8.72 -17.46 -8.19
CA PHE A 71 -8.22 -17.21 -9.53
C PHE A 71 -7.09 -18.16 -9.91
N LYS A 72 -7.26 -18.88 -11.01
CA LYS A 72 -6.31 -19.90 -11.47
C LYS A 72 -5.05 -19.28 -12.07
N GLY A 73 -3.89 -19.76 -11.61
CA GLY A 73 -2.58 -19.49 -12.20
C GLY A 73 -2.07 -18.07 -11.95
N LYS A 74 -1.38 -17.49 -12.96
CA LYS A 74 -0.70 -16.19 -12.82
C LYS A 74 -1.64 -15.02 -12.45
N SER A 75 -2.93 -15.10 -12.75
CA SER A 75 -3.89 -14.04 -12.39
C SER A 75 -4.14 -13.97 -10.89
N GLY A 76 -4.37 -15.11 -10.22
CA GLY A 76 -4.54 -15.13 -8.76
C GLY A 76 -3.27 -14.73 -8.03
N LEU A 77 -2.11 -15.15 -8.54
CA LEU A 77 -0.83 -14.73 -7.99
C LEU A 77 -0.60 -13.22 -8.10
N ALA A 78 -0.96 -12.60 -9.24
CA ALA A 78 -0.83 -11.15 -9.43
C ALA A 78 -1.76 -10.35 -8.49
N ILE A 79 -3.00 -10.79 -8.29
CA ILE A 79 -3.93 -10.15 -7.34
C ILE A 79 -3.39 -10.30 -5.91
N CYS A 80 -2.99 -11.51 -5.53
CA CYS A 80 -2.42 -11.81 -4.22
C CYS A 80 -1.20 -10.91 -3.92
N ARG A 81 -0.26 -10.82 -4.85
CA ARG A 81 0.94 -9.97 -4.71
C ARG A 81 0.59 -8.50 -4.55
N PHE A 82 -0.36 -8.01 -5.34
CA PHE A 82 -0.78 -6.61 -5.25
C PHE A 82 -1.42 -6.30 -3.89
N LEU A 83 -2.36 -7.12 -3.42
CA LEU A 83 -3.03 -6.91 -2.14
C LEU A 83 -2.07 -7.02 -0.95
N ASP A 84 -1.18 -8.02 -0.97
CA ASP A 84 -0.15 -8.19 0.07
C ASP A 84 0.83 -7.00 0.09
N ALA A 85 1.30 -6.55 -1.08
CA ALA A 85 2.16 -5.38 -1.17
C ALA A 85 1.45 -4.10 -0.70
N TYR A 86 0.16 -3.95 -1.01
CA TYR A 86 -0.61 -2.76 -0.63
C TYR A 86 -0.74 -2.67 0.89
N GLN A 87 -1.16 -3.76 1.53
CA GLN A 87 -1.32 -3.77 2.99
C GLN A 87 0.05 -3.56 3.68
N LYS A 88 1.12 -4.20 3.18
CA LYS A 88 2.49 -4.01 3.70
C LYS A 88 2.94 -2.56 3.60
N LEU A 89 2.63 -1.87 2.49
CA LEU A 89 2.92 -0.45 2.36
C LEU A 89 2.13 0.38 3.38
N LEU A 90 0.82 0.16 3.51
CA LEU A 90 0.00 0.88 4.51
C LEU A 90 0.57 0.70 5.93
N PHE A 91 0.94 -0.52 6.29
CA PHE A 91 1.55 -0.77 7.59
C PHE A 91 2.91 -0.07 7.75
N LYS A 92 3.75 -0.07 6.71
CA LYS A 92 5.03 0.65 6.74
C LYS A 92 4.84 2.16 6.86
N MET A 93 3.85 2.74 6.19
CA MET A 93 3.50 4.15 6.33
C MET A 93 3.04 4.47 7.76
N TYR A 94 2.25 3.57 8.38
CA TYR A 94 1.84 3.72 9.77
C TYR A 94 3.04 3.69 10.73
N GLN A 95 3.94 2.70 10.59
CA GLN A 95 5.17 2.61 11.38
C GLN A 95 6.06 3.84 11.22
N TYR A 96 6.23 4.30 9.98
CA TYR A 96 7.03 5.48 9.70
C TYR A 96 6.40 6.76 10.29
N GLN A 97 5.08 6.85 10.37
CA GLN A 97 4.42 7.98 11.02
C GLN A 97 4.66 8.04 12.53
N ILE A 98 4.74 6.89 13.20
CA ILE A 98 5.14 6.83 14.62
C ILE A 98 6.53 7.43 14.77
N LEU A 99 7.49 6.97 13.98
CA LEU A 99 8.87 7.47 14.00
C LEU A 99 8.94 8.98 13.75
N VAL A 100 8.18 9.50 12.77
CA VAL A 100 8.13 10.94 12.49
C VAL A 100 7.58 11.73 13.69
N ASN A 101 6.57 11.20 14.38
CA ASN A 101 6.01 11.84 15.57
C ASN A 101 7.03 11.85 16.71
N ASP A 102 7.66 10.71 17.00
CA ASP A 102 8.69 10.59 18.03
C ASP A 102 9.86 11.56 17.76
N MET A 103 10.31 11.63 16.51
CA MET A 103 11.35 12.57 16.07
C MET A 103 10.93 14.03 16.30
N LEU A 104 9.69 14.40 15.95
CA LEU A 104 9.19 15.76 16.17
C LEU A 104 9.07 16.09 17.67
N ASP A 105 8.66 15.14 18.49
CA ASP A 105 8.56 15.34 19.94
C ASP A 105 9.95 15.50 20.55
N MET A 106 10.95 14.74 20.12
CA MET A 106 12.35 14.95 20.53
C MET A 106 12.87 16.34 20.18
N THR A 107 12.58 16.85 18.98
CA THR A 107 13.01 18.22 18.59
C THR A 107 12.32 19.30 19.43
N ARG A 108 11.08 19.06 19.89
CA ARG A 108 10.29 20.01 20.68
C ARG A 108 10.65 19.98 22.16
N GLU A 109 10.78 18.78 22.74
CA GLU A 109 10.93 18.57 24.18
C GLU A 109 12.39 18.56 24.61
N HIS A 110 13.28 17.94 23.81
CA HIS A 110 14.69 17.77 24.15
C HIS A 110 15.61 18.78 23.46
N ARG A 111 15.04 19.68 22.63
CA ARG A 111 15.77 20.71 21.86
C ARG A 111 16.89 20.14 20.98
N LEU A 112 16.77 18.87 20.57
CA LEU A 112 17.64 18.28 19.57
C LEU A 112 17.42 18.96 18.21
N THR A 113 18.48 19.04 17.43
CA THR A 113 18.35 19.38 16.01
C THR A 113 17.60 18.27 15.27
N LEU A 114 17.05 18.60 14.10
CA LEU A 114 16.34 17.61 13.29
C LEU A 114 17.30 16.47 12.88
N GLU A 115 18.54 16.81 12.56
CA GLU A 115 19.59 15.86 12.19
C GLU A 115 19.92 14.89 13.33
N GLU A 116 20.06 15.39 14.56
CA GLU A 116 20.27 14.54 15.75
C GLU A 116 19.09 13.62 16.01
N ALA A 117 17.86 14.14 15.94
CA ALA A 117 16.66 13.33 16.11
C ALA A 117 16.50 12.26 15.01
N CYS A 118 16.86 12.58 13.76
CA CYS A 118 16.88 11.61 12.66
C CYS A 118 17.89 10.48 12.91
N ALA A 119 19.08 10.82 13.41
CA ALA A 119 20.12 9.85 13.70
C ALA A 119 19.72 8.91 14.86
N ASP A 120 19.10 9.46 15.91
CA ASP A 120 18.67 8.70 17.10
C ASP A 120 17.62 7.62 16.75
N VAL A 121 16.68 7.92 15.85
CA VAL A 121 15.64 6.98 15.42
C VAL A 121 15.99 6.15 14.19
N HIS A 122 17.21 6.28 13.66
CA HIS A 122 17.61 5.65 12.41
C HIS A 122 16.61 5.94 11.26
N GLU A 123 16.22 7.21 11.10
CA GLU A 123 15.16 7.65 10.16
C GLU A 123 15.45 7.21 8.73
N GLU A 124 16.71 7.31 8.30
CA GLU A 124 17.14 7.01 6.94
C GLU A 124 16.88 5.53 6.58
N GLU A 125 17.27 4.60 7.45
CA GLU A 125 17.00 3.16 7.27
C GLU A 125 15.49 2.87 7.23
N CYS A 126 14.72 3.54 8.09
CA CYS A 126 13.27 3.41 8.10
C CYS A 126 12.63 3.97 6.82
N ARG A 127 13.16 5.07 6.28
CA ARG A 127 12.73 5.70 5.03
C ARG A 127 13.06 4.82 3.83
N GLU A 128 14.24 4.22 3.79
CA GLU A 128 14.61 3.24 2.77
C GLU A 128 13.67 2.04 2.77
N ALA A 129 13.32 1.51 3.95
CA ALA A 129 12.35 0.42 4.08
C ALA A 129 10.94 0.83 3.57
N LEU A 130 10.53 2.07 3.82
CA LEU A 130 9.28 2.62 3.27
C LEU A 130 9.33 2.68 1.73
N PHE A 131 10.43 3.16 1.15
CA PHE A 131 10.60 3.22 -0.31
C PHE A 131 10.70 1.83 -0.95
N ALA A 132 11.34 0.86 -0.28
CA ALA A 132 11.34 -0.52 -0.72
C ALA A 132 9.90 -1.08 -0.80
N ALA A 133 9.05 -0.81 0.19
CA ALA A 133 7.65 -1.20 0.16
C ALA A 133 6.87 -0.52 -0.99
N GLN A 134 7.13 0.76 -1.26
CA GLN A 134 6.54 1.48 -2.39
C GLN A 134 6.94 0.86 -3.74
N ASN A 135 8.21 0.50 -3.90
CA ASN A 135 8.73 -0.15 -5.11
C ASN A 135 8.11 -1.52 -5.33
N VAL A 136 7.95 -2.32 -4.26
CA VAL A 136 7.28 -3.63 -4.33
C VAL A 136 5.82 -3.48 -4.77
N LEU A 137 5.09 -2.51 -4.22
CA LEU A 137 3.71 -2.24 -4.64
C LEU A 137 3.63 -1.78 -6.10
N SER A 138 4.54 -0.91 -6.53
CA SER A 138 4.61 -0.44 -7.92
C SER A 138 4.86 -1.60 -8.88
N ALA A 139 5.83 -2.47 -8.60
CA ALA A 139 6.09 -3.65 -9.41
C ALA A 139 4.88 -4.60 -9.47
N ALA A 140 4.22 -4.85 -8.33
CA ALA A 140 3.02 -5.68 -8.28
C ALA A 140 1.86 -5.08 -9.08
N TYR A 141 1.68 -3.76 -9.03
CA TYR A 141 0.68 -3.06 -9.82
C TYR A 141 0.98 -3.15 -11.33
N GLN A 142 2.24 -2.99 -11.75
CA GLN A 142 2.63 -3.14 -13.15
C GLN A 142 2.34 -4.56 -13.66
N GLU A 143 2.68 -5.59 -12.89
CA GLU A 143 2.34 -6.99 -13.22
C GLU A 143 0.82 -7.17 -13.39
N LEU A 144 0.04 -6.71 -12.40
CA LEU A 144 -1.42 -6.84 -12.39
C LEU A 144 -2.10 -6.05 -13.52
N SER A 145 -1.51 -4.91 -13.91
CA SER A 145 -2.03 -4.02 -14.94
C SER A 145 -1.73 -4.48 -16.36
N THR A 146 -0.86 -5.49 -16.53
CA THR A 146 -0.59 -6.05 -17.87
C THR A 146 -1.87 -6.55 -18.53
N ARG A 147 -2.02 -6.25 -19.82
CA ARG A 147 -3.20 -6.63 -20.61
C ARG A 147 -3.52 -8.12 -20.49
N LYS A 148 -2.49 -8.97 -20.57
CA LYS A 148 -2.60 -10.42 -20.45
C LYS A 148 -3.20 -10.85 -19.11
N ILE A 149 -2.78 -10.26 -17.99
CA ILE A 149 -3.30 -10.58 -16.66
C ILE A 149 -4.72 -10.05 -16.51
N ARG A 150 -4.99 -8.79 -16.86
CA ARG A 150 -6.34 -8.22 -16.81
C ARG A 150 -7.35 -9.01 -17.64
N GLY A 151 -6.97 -9.43 -18.85
CA GLY A 151 -7.81 -10.25 -19.72
C GLY A 151 -8.10 -11.65 -19.14
N LYS A 152 -7.14 -12.26 -18.43
CA LYS A 152 -7.36 -13.54 -17.74
C LYS A 152 -8.29 -13.40 -16.53
N ILE A 153 -8.11 -12.34 -15.73
CA ILE A 153 -8.98 -12.05 -14.58
C ILE A 153 -10.42 -11.86 -15.07
N LYS A 154 -10.63 -10.99 -16.07
CA LYS A 154 -11.97 -10.75 -16.65
C LYS A 154 -12.64 -12.02 -17.13
N ARG A 155 -11.90 -12.93 -17.78
CA ARG A 155 -12.45 -14.22 -18.25
C ARG A 155 -12.86 -15.13 -17.10
N GLN A 156 -12.09 -15.19 -16.03
CA GLN A 156 -12.41 -16.02 -14.86
C GLN A 156 -13.56 -15.45 -14.04
N MET A 157 -13.83 -14.14 -14.11
CA MET A 157 -15.01 -13.52 -13.49
C MET A 157 -16.29 -13.74 -14.31
N ARG A 158 -16.20 -14.16 -15.58
CA ARG A 158 -17.38 -14.38 -16.43
C ARG A 158 -17.90 -15.80 -16.27
N LEU A 159 -19.21 -15.91 -16.06
CA LEU A 159 -19.92 -17.19 -15.98
C LEU A 159 -19.97 -17.95 -17.32
N VAL A 160 -19.93 -17.25 -18.47
CA VAL A 160 -19.84 -17.84 -19.83
C VAL A 160 -18.85 -17.03 -20.67
N SER A 161 -17.88 -17.69 -21.33
CA SER A 161 -16.89 -17.06 -22.22
C SER A 161 -17.29 -17.21 -23.69
N THR A 162 -17.25 -16.13 -24.49
CA THR A 162 -17.57 -16.20 -25.93
C THR A 162 -16.31 -16.25 -26.81
N PRO A 163 -16.38 -16.75 -28.06
CA PRO A 163 -15.24 -16.80 -28.98
C PRO A 163 -14.58 -15.44 -29.23
N LYS A 164 -15.36 -14.36 -29.25
CA LYS A 164 -14.88 -12.97 -29.43
C LYS A 164 -13.90 -12.55 -28.33
N ASP A 165 -14.09 -13.06 -27.11
CA ASP A 165 -13.26 -12.74 -25.95
C ASP A 165 -11.86 -13.36 -26.00
N ILE A 166 -11.73 -14.46 -26.74
CA ILE A 166 -10.45 -15.12 -26.98
C ILE A 166 -9.60 -14.23 -27.88
N VAL A 167 -10.20 -13.69 -28.94
CA VAL A 167 -9.56 -12.83 -29.94
C VAL A 167 -9.08 -11.52 -29.32
N ASP A 168 -9.93 -10.85 -28.52
CA ASP A 168 -9.59 -9.58 -27.87
C ASP A 168 -8.46 -9.70 -26.84
N THR A 169 -8.13 -10.91 -26.35
CA THR A 169 -7.01 -11.05 -25.41
C THR A 169 -5.63 -11.10 -26.10
N PHE A 170 -5.58 -11.39 -27.41
CA PHE A 170 -4.32 -11.61 -28.12
C PHE A 170 -4.05 -10.61 -29.26
N LEU A 171 -5.05 -9.82 -29.70
CA LEU A 171 -4.94 -9.00 -30.92
C LEU A 171 -5.17 -7.49 -30.75
N THR A 172 -5.02 -6.93 -29.56
CA THR A 172 -4.91 -5.47 -29.39
C THR A 172 -3.94 -5.16 -28.28
#